data_AF-A0A8D2D2E5-F1
#
_entry.id   AF-A0A8D2D2E5-F1
#
_cell.length_a   1.000
_cell.length_b   1.000
_cell.length_c   1.000
_cell.angle_alpha   90.00
_cell.angle_beta   90.00
_cell.angle_gamma   90.00
#
_symmetry.space_group_name_H-M   'P 1'
#
loop_
_entity.id
_entity.type
_entity.pdbx_description
1 polymer ?
#
loop_
_entity_poly.entity_id
_entity_poly.type
_entity_poly.pdbx_seq_one_letter_code
_entity_poly.pdbx_strand_id
1 'polypeptide(L)'
;MAASTSVVPVAVTATVVPGLSTNADFSDLREIKKQLLLIAGLTRERGLLHSSKWSAELAFSLPALPLAELQPPPPITEEDAQDMDAYTLAKAYFDVKEYDRAAHFLHGCNSKKAYFLYMYSRYLVRVMLRYFFAFSEAFIFRTKGKAQLELVFK
;
A
#
# COMPACT_ATOMS: atom_id res chain seq x y z
N MET A 1 -23.66 30.90 39.05
CA MET A 1 -23.29 29.61 38.41
C MET A 1 -22.57 29.92 37.11
N ALA A 2 -21.25 29.73 37.08
CA ALA A 2 -20.43 29.91 35.90
C ALA A 2 -19.49 28.71 35.82
N ALA A 3 -19.74 27.81 34.87
CA ALA A 3 -18.90 26.65 34.60
C ALA A 3 -17.94 27.03 33.45
N SER A 4 -16.69 27.32 33.80
CA SER A 4 -15.62 27.56 32.83
C SER A 4 -14.88 26.23 32.60
N THR A 5 -15.15 25.59 31.46
CA THR A 5 -14.44 24.40 30.99
C THR A 5 -13.04 24.78 30.50
N SER A 6 -11.99 24.35 31.21
CA SER A 6 -10.62 24.45 30.70
C SER A 6 -10.35 23.30 29.73
N VAL A 7 -10.11 23.64 28.47
CA VAL A 7 -9.59 22.72 27.46
C VAL A 7 -8.08 22.96 27.41
N VAL A 8 -7.30 21.96 27.84
CA VAL A 8 -5.84 21.97 27.74
C VAL A 8 -5.48 21.41 26.37
N PRO A 9 -4.77 22.15 25.49
CA PRO A 9 -4.23 21.57 24.28
C PRO A 9 -2.92 20.84 24.59
N VAL A 10 -2.92 19.52 24.40
CA VAL A 10 -1.71 18.68 24.40
C VAL A 10 -0.92 19.01 23.13
N ALA A 11 0.21 19.70 23.29
CA ALA A 11 1.13 19.98 22.20
C ALA A 11 1.79 18.66 21.74
N VAL A 12 1.40 18.20 20.55
CA VAL A 12 2.08 17.11 19.83
C VAL A 12 3.35 17.69 19.22
N THR A 13 4.48 17.46 19.87
CA THR A 13 5.81 17.68 19.29
C THR A 13 6.10 16.61 18.24
N ALA A 14 5.62 16.81 17.02
CA ALA A 14 6.08 16.05 15.86
C ALA A 14 7.36 16.68 15.34
N THR A 15 8.47 15.95 15.49
CA THR A 15 9.78 16.23 14.93
C THR A 15 9.68 16.56 13.44
N VAL A 16 10.05 17.80 13.10
CA VAL A 16 10.18 18.29 11.72
C VAL A 16 11.24 17.45 11.01
N VAL A 17 10.80 16.64 10.04
CA VAL A 17 11.69 16.13 9.00
C VAL A 17 12.09 17.34 8.15
N PRO A 18 13.38 17.72 8.09
CA PRO A 18 13.81 18.85 7.30
C PRO A 18 13.74 18.46 5.83
N GLY A 19 12.77 19.02 5.08
CA GLY A 19 12.75 18.87 3.62
C GLY A 19 11.39 18.84 2.93
N LEU A 20 10.26 18.89 3.64
CA LEU A 20 8.96 19.00 2.95
C LEU A 20 8.52 20.47 2.88
N SER A 21 9.07 21.20 1.91
CA SER A 21 8.57 22.52 1.52
C SER A 21 7.08 22.39 1.18
N THR A 22 6.23 23.07 1.95
CA THR A 22 4.79 23.20 1.69
C THR A 22 4.47 24.28 0.64
N ASN A 23 5.49 24.82 -0.03
CA ASN A 23 5.29 25.69 -1.18
C ASN A 23 5.05 24.79 -2.41
N ALA A 24 3.82 24.80 -2.91
CA ALA A 24 3.39 24.06 -4.10
C ALA A 24 3.99 24.69 -5.38
N ASP A 25 5.31 24.80 -5.44
CA ASP A 25 6.01 25.38 -6.57
C ASP A 25 6.22 24.29 -7.63
N PHE A 26 5.29 24.21 -8.57
CA PHE A 26 5.38 23.29 -9.73
C PHE A 26 6.42 23.72 -10.77
N SER A 27 7.20 24.76 -10.48
CA SER A 27 8.17 25.37 -11.40
C SER A 27 9.34 24.44 -11.73
N ASP A 28 9.73 23.57 -10.79
CA ASP A 28 10.88 22.68 -10.95
C ASP A 28 10.46 21.26 -11.39
N LEU A 29 10.28 21.07 -12.69
CA LEU A 29 9.95 19.75 -13.27
C LEU A 29 10.99 18.67 -12.92
N ARG A 30 12.25 19.06 -12.74
CA ARG A 30 13.32 18.14 -12.30
C ARG A 30 13.08 17.61 -10.89
N GLU A 31 12.65 18.47 -9.97
CA GLU A 31 12.37 18.08 -8.59
C GLU A 31 11.10 17.23 -8.51
N ILE A 32 10.07 17.60 -9.26
CA ILE A 32 8.84 16.79 -9.40
C ILE A 32 9.18 15.38 -9.88
N LYS A 33 10.09 15.25 -10.87
CA LYS A 33 10.51 13.93 -11.36
C LYS A 33 11.21 13.10 -10.28
N LYS A 34 12.08 13.71 -9.47
CA LYS A 34 12.73 13.00 -8.35
C LYS A 34 11.71 12.52 -7.33
N GLN A 35 10.77 13.39 -6.94
CA GLN A 35 9.70 13.05 -6.00
C GLN A 35 8.80 11.92 -6.53
N LEU A 36 8.46 11.94 -7.82
CA LEU A 36 7.66 10.90 -8.46
C LEU A 36 8.40 9.56 -8.51
N LEU A 37 9.70 9.56 -8.84
CA LEU A 37 10.51 8.34 -8.84
C LEU A 37 10.67 7.77 -7.43
N LEU A 38 10.84 8.63 -6.43
CA LEU A 38 10.88 8.24 -5.01
C LEU A 38 9.56 7.59 -4.59
N ILE A 39 8.42 8.23 -4.86
CA ILE A 39 7.10 7.68 -4.55
C ILE A 39 6.82 6.39 -5.33
N ALA A 40 7.23 6.30 -6.60
CA ALA A 40 7.07 5.09 -7.39
C ALA A 40 7.83 3.91 -6.77
N GLY A 41 9.03 4.14 -6.24
CA GLY A 41 9.80 3.15 -5.48
C GLY A 41 9.13 2.77 -4.16
N LEU A 42 8.77 3.76 -3.34
CA LEU A 42 8.18 3.56 -2.01
C LEU A 42 6.83 2.82 -2.06
N THR A 43 6.01 3.11 -3.06
CA THR A 43 4.71 2.44 -3.27
C THR A 43 4.89 1.02 -3.82
N ARG A 44 5.88 0.79 -4.69
CA ARG A 44 6.23 -0.54 -5.20
C ARG A 44 6.68 -1.47 -4.07
N GLU A 45 7.53 -0.97 -3.18
CA GLU A 45 7.98 -1.72 -2.01
C GLU A 45 6.81 -2.08 -1.07
N ARG A 46 5.82 -1.19 -0.93
CA ARG A 46 4.63 -1.43 -0.12
C ARG A 46 3.57 -2.31 -0.79
N GLY A 47 3.77 -2.72 -2.04
CA GLY A 47 2.79 -3.53 -2.79
C GLY A 47 1.63 -2.74 -3.40
N LEU A 48 1.71 -1.41 -3.43
CA LEU A 48 0.68 -0.53 -4.00
C LEU A 48 0.86 -0.38 -5.52
N LEU A 49 0.45 -1.41 -6.25
CA LEU A 49 0.74 -1.54 -7.69
C LEU A 49 0.16 -0.39 -8.54
N HIS A 50 -1.09 0.00 -8.31
CA HIS A 50 -1.75 1.02 -9.13
C HIS A 50 -1.15 2.42 -8.92
N SER A 51 -0.86 2.78 -7.67
CA SER A 51 -0.22 4.06 -7.36
C SER A 51 1.19 4.12 -7.95
N SER A 52 1.97 3.03 -7.80
CA SER A 52 3.31 2.94 -8.38
C SER A 52 3.28 3.07 -9.91
N LYS A 53 2.33 2.40 -10.56
CA LYS A 53 2.09 2.49 -12.01
C LYS A 53 1.82 3.92 -12.45
N TRP A 54 0.88 4.59 -11.79
CA TRP A 54 0.51 5.96 -12.13
C TRP A 54 1.69 6.93 -11.95
N SER A 55 2.41 6.83 -10.82
CA SER A 55 3.59 7.66 -10.58
C SER A 55 4.71 7.40 -11.60
N ALA A 56 4.90 6.14 -12.03
CA ALA A 56 5.87 5.80 -13.07
C ALA A 56 5.47 6.33 -14.46
N GLU A 57 4.18 6.23 -14.82
CA GLU A 57 3.64 6.78 -16.07
C GLU A 57 3.86 8.29 -16.15
N LEU A 58 3.60 9.02 -15.05
CA LEU A 58 3.88 10.46 -14.99
C LEU A 58 5.38 10.78 -14.96
N ALA A 59 6.22 9.96 -14.33
CA ALA A 59 7.66 10.21 -14.31
C ALA A 59 8.29 10.01 -15.71
N PHE A 60 7.67 9.12 -16.50
CA PHE A 60 8.08 8.81 -17.86
C PHE A 60 7.73 9.93 -18.86
N SER A 61 6.64 10.68 -18.64
CA SER A 61 6.29 11.81 -19.51
C SER A 61 7.23 13.02 -19.38
N LEU A 62 8.06 13.04 -18.32
CA LEU A 62 9.05 14.08 -18.06
C LEU A 62 10.43 13.74 -18.66
N PRO A 63 11.25 14.74 -19.05
CA PRO A 63 12.56 14.52 -19.65
C PRO A 63 13.49 13.70 -18.75
N ALA A 64 14.34 12.86 -19.33
CA ALA A 64 15.27 12.01 -18.59
C ALA A 64 16.25 12.83 -17.75
N LEU A 65 16.49 12.40 -16.51
CA LEU A 65 17.49 13.00 -15.63
C LEU A 65 18.84 12.31 -15.86
N PRO A 66 19.96 13.05 -15.81
CA PRO A 66 21.28 12.43 -15.80
C PRO A 66 21.48 11.60 -14.53
N LEU A 67 22.30 10.55 -14.62
CA LEU A 67 22.55 9.62 -13.50
C LEU A 67 23.05 10.33 -12.22
N ALA A 68 23.77 11.44 -12.38
CA ALA A 68 24.30 12.26 -11.28
C ALA A 68 23.20 12.99 -10.48
N GLU A 69 22.02 13.21 -11.08
CA GLU A 69 20.88 13.87 -10.42
C GLU A 69 19.87 12.87 -9.83
N LEU A 70 20.12 11.58 -9.99
CA LEU A 70 19.26 10.55 -9.41
C LEU A 70 19.43 10.56 -7.88
N GLN A 71 18.33 10.72 -7.16
CA GLN A 71 18.37 10.69 -5.70
C GLN A 71 18.88 9.32 -5.23
N PRO A 72 19.85 9.28 -4.30
CA PRO A 72 20.33 8.02 -3.74
C PRO A 72 19.18 7.28 -3.05
N PRO A 73 19.22 5.94 -3.01
CA PRO A 73 18.22 5.17 -2.28
C PRO A 73 18.16 5.64 -0.83
N PRO A 74 16.96 5.73 -0.23
CA PRO A 74 16.83 6.20 1.15
C PRO A 74 17.63 5.31 2.09
N PRO A 75 18.27 5.88 3.13
CA PRO A 75 19.01 5.10 4.10
C PRO A 75 18.08 4.10 4.79
N ILE A 76 18.54 2.85 4.90
CA ILE A 76 17.83 1.78 5.58
C ILE A 76 17.84 2.11 7.08
N THR A 77 16.67 2.11 7.71
CA THR A 77 16.56 2.34 9.15
C THR A 77 16.91 1.07 9.92
N GLU A 78 17.35 1.20 11.17
CA GLU A 78 17.69 0.04 12.03
C GLU A 78 16.50 -0.92 12.21
N GLU A 79 15.28 -0.36 12.28
CA GLU A 79 14.03 -1.13 12.32
C GLU A 79 13.76 -1.90 11.02
N ASP A 80 14.09 -1.31 9.86
CA ASP A 80 13.99 -2.01 8.59
C ASP A 80 15.02 -3.13 8.49
N ALA A 81 16.26 -2.88 8.94
CA ALA A 81 17.37 -3.84 8.89
C ALA A 81 17.05 -5.14 9.65
N GLN A 82 16.43 -5.05 10.83
CA GLN A 82 16.07 -6.21 11.65
C GLN A 82 14.95 -7.05 11.00
N ASP A 83 13.97 -6.40 10.38
CA ASP A 83 12.83 -7.05 9.73
C ASP A 83 13.09 -7.38 8.25
N MET A 84 14.29 -7.12 7.70
CA MET A 84 14.59 -7.26 6.27
C MET A 84 14.34 -8.67 5.73
N ASP A 85 14.75 -9.70 6.47
CA ASP A 85 14.65 -11.09 6.02
C ASP A 85 13.18 -11.52 5.93
N ALA A 86 12.42 -11.25 6.99
CA ALA A 86 10.99 -11.52 7.06
C ALA A 86 10.21 -10.72 6.00
N TYR A 87 10.55 -9.44 5.83
CA TYR A 87 9.94 -8.58 4.83
C TYR A 87 10.22 -9.07 3.40
N THR A 88 11.47 -9.45 3.09
CA THR A 88 11.85 -9.90 1.74
C THR A 88 11.12 -11.18 1.36
N LEU A 89 11.06 -12.14 2.30
CA LEU A 89 10.34 -13.39 2.11
C LEU A 89 8.82 -13.16 2.01
N ALA A 90 8.23 -12.34 2.87
CA ALA A 90 6.82 -12.00 2.79
C ALA A 90 6.48 -11.26 1.50
N LYS A 91 7.37 -10.41 0.99
CA LYS A 91 7.20 -9.71 -0.28
C LYS A 91 7.21 -10.66 -1.46
N ALA A 92 8.07 -11.68 -1.45
CA ALA A 92 8.06 -12.74 -2.46
C ALA A 92 6.70 -13.48 -2.47
N TYR A 93 6.16 -13.82 -1.29
CA TYR A 93 4.81 -14.40 -1.18
C TYR A 93 3.71 -13.46 -1.64
N PHE A 94 3.85 -12.16 -1.35
CA PHE A 94 2.90 -11.15 -1.79
C PHE A 94 2.82 -11.06 -3.32
N ASP A 95 3.96 -11.17 -4.01
CA ASP A 95 4.03 -11.07 -5.47
C ASP A 95 3.42 -12.27 -6.18
N VAL A 96 3.50 -13.47 -5.58
CA VAL A 96 2.77 -14.67 -6.06
C VAL A 96 1.31 -14.69 -5.62
N LYS A 97 0.81 -13.62 -4.98
CA LYS A 97 -0.57 -13.45 -4.49
C LYS A 97 -0.96 -14.41 -3.35
N GLU A 98 0.02 -14.96 -2.63
CA GLU A 98 -0.19 -15.78 -1.45
C GLU A 98 -0.25 -14.91 -0.18
N TYR A 99 -1.26 -14.03 -0.12
CA TYR A 99 -1.36 -12.99 0.90
C TYR A 99 -1.49 -13.53 2.33
N ASP A 100 -2.10 -14.71 2.51
CA ASP A 100 -2.27 -15.32 3.82
C ASP A 100 -0.91 -15.75 4.42
N ARG A 101 -0.06 -16.37 3.60
CA ARG A 101 1.31 -16.74 3.99
C ARG A 101 2.15 -15.51 4.27
N ALA A 102 2.06 -14.48 3.41
CA ALA A 102 2.76 -13.22 3.63
C ALA A 102 2.40 -12.59 4.99
N ALA A 103 1.12 -12.61 5.37
CA ALA A 103 0.67 -12.09 6.66
C ALA A 103 1.20 -12.90 7.87
N HIS A 104 1.41 -14.21 7.71
CA HIS A 104 1.95 -15.05 8.78
C HIS A 104 3.39 -14.66 9.16
N PHE A 105 4.25 -14.45 8.17
CA PHE A 105 5.66 -14.08 8.39
C PHE A 105 5.84 -12.66 8.93
N LEU A 106 4.89 -11.75 8.67
CA LEU A 106 4.95 -10.36 9.12
C LEU A 106 4.27 -10.11 10.48
N HIS A 107 3.72 -11.15 11.13
CA HIS A 107 2.94 -11.00 12.36
C HIS A 107 3.74 -10.41 13.54
N GLY A 108 5.06 -10.56 13.56
CA GLY A 108 5.95 -10.09 14.63
C GLY A 108 6.82 -8.88 14.29
N CYS A 109 6.69 -8.31 13.09
CA CYS A 109 7.55 -7.22 12.63
C CYS A 109 7.08 -5.86 13.16
N ASN A 110 8.03 -5.01 13.55
CA ASN A 110 7.79 -3.67 14.12
C ASN A 110 8.13 -2.53 13.14
N SER A 111 8.84 -2.81 12.04
CA SER A 111 9.07 -1.80 11.00
C SER A 111 7.73 -1.30 10.43
N LYS A 112 7.64 0.02 10.20
CA LYS A 112 6.48 0.68 9.59
C LYS A 112 6.14 0.08 8.21
N LYS A 113 7.16 -0.32 7.46
CA LYS A 113 7.01 -0.89 6.12
C LYS A 113 6.47 -2.32 6.18
N ALA A 114 7.01 -3.14 7.09
CA ALA A 114 6.55 -4.50 7.33
C ALA A 114 5.11 -4.53 7.87
N TYR A 115 4.81 -3.66 8.85
CA TYR A 115 3.48 -3.54 9.44
C TYR A 115 2.41 -3.11 8.43
N PHE A 116 2.74 -2.15 7.54
CA PHE A 116 1.83 -1.76 6.46
C PHE A 116 1.52 -2.96 5.56
N LEU A 117 2.55 -3.69 5.12
CA LEU A 117 2.38 -4.84 4.23
C LEU A 117 1.58 -5.97 4.90
N TYR A 118 1.76 -6.17 6.21
CA TYR A 118 0.96 -7.11 7.01
C TYR A 118 -0.52 -6.77 6.99
N MET A 119 -0.88 -5.54 7.36
CA MET A 119 -2.28 -5.10 7.39
C MET A 119 -2.90 -5.12 5.99
N TYR A 120 -2.13 -4.72 4.98
CA TYR A 120 -2.57 -4.74 3.59
C TYR A 120 -2.83 -6.16 3.08
N SER A 121 -1.94 -7.11 3.39
CA SER A 121 -2.11 -8.52 3.03
C SER A 121 -3.39 -9.10 3.66
N ARG A 122 -3.63 -8.84 4.95
CA ARG A 122 -4.87 -9.28 5.63
C ARG A 122 -6.13 -8.64 5.05
N TYR A 123 -6.05 -7.39 4.60
CA TYR A 123 -7.14 -6.73 3.89
C TYR A 123 -7.45 -7.45 2.57
N LEU A 124 -6.43 -7.72 1.75
CA LEU A 124 -6.61 -8.41 0.46
C LEU A 124 -7.17 -9.82 0.61
N VAL A 125 -6.72 -10.61 1.60
CA VAL A 125 -7.29 -11.93 1.90
C VAL A 125 -8.79 -11.82 2.18
N ARG A 126 -9.20 -10.90 3.05
CA ARG A 126 -10.62 -10.71 3.40
C ARG A 126 -11.45 -10.28 2.20
N VAL A 127 -10.92 -9.37 1.39
CA VAL A 127 -11.60 -8.91 0.17
C VAL A 127 -11.76 -10.07 -0.81
N MET A 128 -10.69 -10.84 -1.07
CA MET A 128 -10.72 -11.99 -1.95
C MET A 128 -11.70 -13.07 -1.49
N LEU A 129 -11.69 -13.41 -0.19
CA LEU A 129 -12.64 -14.36 0.38
C LEU A 129 -14.08 -13.89 0.21
N ARG A 130 -14.36 -12.59 0.45
CA ARG A 130 -15.71 -12.04 0.25
C ARG A 130 -16.18 -12.17 -1.20
N TYR A 131 -15.30 -11.93 -2.17
CA TYR A 131 -15.62 -12.16 -3.58
C TYR A 131 -15.85 -13.64 -3.90
N PHE A 132 -15.03 -14.53 -3.35
CA PHE A 132 -15.18 -15.98 -3.55
C PHE A 132 -16.51 -16.50 -2.98
N PHE A 133 -16.87 -16.10 -1.76
CA PHE A 133 -18.17 -16.45 -1.17
C PHE A 133 -19.34 -15.87 -1.95
N ALA A 134 -19.26 -14.59 -2.37
CA ALA A 134 -20.31 -13.98 -3.19
C ALA A 134 -20.47 -14.66 -4.56
N PHE A 135 -19.37 -15.08 -5.19
CA PHE A 135 -19.40 -15.82 -6.45
C PHE A 135 -19.97 -17.23 -6.28
N SER A 136 -19.61 -17.93 -5.19
CA SER A 136 -20.16 -19.25 -4.86
C SER A 136 -21.67 -19.19 -4.65
N GLU A 137 -22.17 -18.21 -3.89
CA GLU A 137 -23.62 -17.97 -3.72
C GLU A 137 -24.31 -17.70 -5.07
N ALA A 138 -23.74 -16.83 -5.90
CA ALA A 138 -24.27 -16.54 -7.24
C ALA A 138 -24.27 -17.78 -8.16
N PHE A 139 -23.26 -18.63 -8.07
CA PHE A 139 -23.16 -19.87 -8.84
C PHE A 139 -24.18 -20.93 -8.35
N ILE A 140 -24.35 -21.09 -7.04
CA ILE A 140 -25.37 -21.96 -6.46
C ILE A 140 -26.77 -21.49 -6.87
N PHE A 141 -27.04 -20.19 -6.86
CA PHE A 141 -28.33 -19.65 -7.30
C PHE A 141 -28.59 -19.93 -8.81
N ARG A 142 -27.55 -19.83 -9.65
CA ARG A 142 -27.65 -20.12 -11.09
C ARG A 142 -27.90 -21.61 -11.39
N THR A 143 -27.33 -22.51 -10.61
CA THR A 143 -27.57 -23.96 -10.76
C THR A 143 -28.98 -24.36 -10.32
N LYS A 144 -29.48 -23.80 -9.21
CA LYS A 144 -30.86 -24.02 -8.76
C LYS A 144 -31.91 -23.41 -9.70
N GLY A 145 -31.64 -22.24 -10.29
CA GLY A 145 -32.53 -21.62 -11.27
C GLY A 145 -32.69 -22.40 -12.58
N LYS A 146 -31.68 -23.19 -12.99
CA LYS A 146 -31.78 -24.08 -14.16
C LYS A 146 -32.57 -25.36 -13.86
N ALA A 147 -32.40 -25.95 -12.67
CA ALA A 147 -33.14 -27.14 -12.27
C ALA A 147 -34.66 -26.90 -12.18
N GLN A 148 -35.08 -25.67 -11.88
CA GLN A 148 -36.50 -25.32 -11.77
C GLN A 148 -37.17 -25.06 -13.13
N LEU A 149 -36.41 -24.71 -14.17
CA LEU A 149 -36.93 -24.53 -15.54
C LEU A 149 -37.07 -25.85 -16.30
N GLU A 150 -36.28 -26.88 -15.98
CA GLU A 150 -36.37 -28.21 -16.61
C GLU A 150 -37.53 -29.07 -16.06
N LEU A 151 -38.05 -28.75 -14.87
CA LEU A 151 -39.22 -29.42 -14.26
C LEU A 151 -40.56 -28.80 -14.65
N VAL A 152 -40.57 -27.62 -15.29
CA VAL A 152 -41.80 -26.95 -15.78
C VAL A 152 -42.09 -27.30 -17.25
N PHE A 153 -41.10 -27.82 -17.99
CA PHE A 153 -41.19 -28.18 -19.40
C PHE A 153 -41.18 -29.70 -19.68
N LYS A 154 -41.57 -30.53 -18.71
CA LYS A 154 -41.76 -31.98 -18.87
C LYS A 154 -43.16 -32.42 -18.50
#